data_AF-A0A523YIG6-F1
#
_entry.id   AF-A0A523YIG6-F1
#
_cell.length_a   1.000
_cell.length_b   1.000
_cell.length_c   1.000
_cell.angle_alpha   90.00
_cell.angle_beta   90.00
_cell.angle_gamma   90.00
#
_symmetry.space_group_name_H-M   'P 1'
#
loop_
_entity.id
_entity.type
_entity.pdbx_description
1 polymer ?
#
loop_
_entity_poly.entity_id
_entity_poly.type
_entity_poly.pdbx_seq_one_letter_code
_entity_poly.pdbx_strand_id
1 'polypeptide(L)'
;MSDSDEAKGYIRSSAFKEGNQMGYSRRRKRGDLSHVPSRSGIYRLYHGSTVVYVGQTKNLRQRLSRHDRDKKYWGSYDYKSTRYVPTQKRKKMEKDAVKRNRPTRQT
;
A
#
# COMPACT_ATOMS: atom_id res chain seq x y z
N MET A 1 46.91 -1.23 -26.52
CA MET A 1 45.84 -0.29 -26.11
C MET A 1 44.60 -1.15 -25.87
N SER A 2 44.55 -1.86 -24.75
CA SER A 2 44.06 -1.41 -23.42
C SER A 2 42.66 -1.99 -23.19
N ASP A 3 42.68 -3.25 -22.73
CA ASP A 3 41.88 -3.88 -21.68
C ASP A 3 40.58 -3.22 -21.18
N SER A 4 39.60 -4.10 -21.00
CA SER A 4 38.59 -4.13 -19.91
C SER A 4 37.13 -3.93 -20.33
N ASP A 5 36.56 -5.05 -20.79
CA ASP A 5 35.32 -5.59 -20.23
C ASP A 5 35.27 -5.49 -18.69
N GLU A 6 34.06 -5.55 -18.14
CA GLU A 6 33.76 -5.84 -16.73
C GLU A 6 33.67 -4.67 -15.74
N ALA A 7 32.44 -4.23 -15.51
CA ALA A 7 31.98 -3.81 -14.19
C ALA A 7 30.77 -4.66 -13.78
N LYS A 8 30.99 -5.98 -13.68
CA LYS A 8 30.20 -6.84 -12.79
C LYS A 8 30.79 -6.70 -11.39
N GLY A 9 29.92 -6.56 -10.39
CA GLY A 9 30.27 -6.94 -9.02
C GLY A 9 30.30 -5.80 -8.02
N TYR A 10 29.15 -5.58 -7.37
CA TYR A 10 29.16 -5.58 -5.91
C TYR A 10 28.10 -6.57 -5.43
N ILE A 11 28.58 -7.70 -4.91
CA ILE A 11 27.84 -8.87 -4.46
C ILE A 11 27.57 -8.76 -2.96
N ARG A 12 26.30 -9.05 -2.57
CA ARG A 12 25.76 -9.66 -1.31
C ARG A 12 26.21 -9.00 0.02
N SER A 13 25.39 -8.90 1.08
CA SER A 13 24.42 -9.86 1.60
C SER A 13 23.65 -9.22 2.75
N SER A 14 22.33 -9.20 2.66
CA SER A 14 21.43 -9.42 3.82
C SER A 14 20.01 -9.57 3.29
N ALA A 15 19.63 -10.81 2.99
CA ALA A 15 18.24 -11.30 2.94
C ALA A 15 17.14 -10.28 2.54
N PHE A 16 17.17 -9.76 1.32
CA PHE A 16 16.00 -9.06 0.75
C PHE A 16 14.93 -10.07 0.33
N LYS A 17 14.16 -10.59 1.30
CA LYS A 17 12.88 -11.27 1.03
C LYS A 17 11.75 -10.23 0.85
N GLU A 18 11.89 -9.33 -0.13
CA GLU A 18 10.77 -8.46 -0.56
C GLU A 18 10.08 -9.07 -1.80
N GLY A 19 9.36 -10.17 -1.59
CA GLY A 19 8.48 -10.70 -2.63
C GLY A 19 7.34 -9.71 -2.95
N ASN A 20 7.19 -9.37 -4.24
CA ASN A 20 6.05 -8.68 -4.85
C ASN A 20 5.77 -7.22 -4.41
N GLN A 21 6.67 -6.28 -4.72
CA GLN A 21 6.36 -4.84 -4.71
C GLN A 21 5.41 -4.45 -5.86
N MET A 22 4.10 -4.73 -5.74
CA MET A 22 3.02 -3.96 -6.41
C MET A 22 1.59 -4.38 -5.98
N GLY A 23 1.46 -5.44 -5.18
CA GLY A 23 0.17 -5.94 -4.67
C GLY A 23 -0.28 -5.28 -3.37
N TYR A 24 -1.57 -5.47 -3.03
CA TYR A 24 -2.06 -5.22 -1.67
C TYR A 24 -1.43 -6.20 -0.68
N SER A 25 -1.39 -5.82 0.59
CA SER A 25 -0.93 -6.68 1.69
C SER A 25 -1.66 -8.02 1.62
N ARG A 26 -0.90 -9.12 1.77
CA ARG A 26 -1.39 -10.48 1.52
C ARG A 26 -2.64 -10.87 2.32
N ARG A 27 -2.83 -10.28 3.50
CA ARG A 27 -3.96 -10.53 4.39
C ARG A 27 -4.57 -9.20 4.82
N ARG A 28 -5.90 -9.21 5.04
CA ARG A 28 -6.59 -8.11 5.72
C ARG A 28 -6.21 -8.12 7.20
N LYS A 29 -6.11 -6.94 7.80
CA LYS A 29 -5.77 -6.73 9.21
C LYS A 29 -6.83 -5.88 9.91
N ARG A 30 -6.87 -5.89 11.24
CA ARG A 30 -7.76 -5.09 12.09
C ARG A 30 -7.06 -4.75 13.40
N GLY A 31 -7.24 -3.54 13.92
CA GLY A 31 -6.76 -3.09 15.24
C GLY A 31 -5.23 -2.91 15.38
N ASP A 32 -4.42 -3.89 15.00
CA ASP A 32 -2.96 -3.77 15.09
C ASP A 32 -2.37 -3.07 13.84
N LEU A 33 -1.70 -1.94 14.07
CA LEU A 33 -1.07 -1.10 13.05
C LEU A 33 0.46 -1.15 13.06
N SER A 34 1.08 -1.96 13.94
CA SER A 34 2.55 -2.07 14.07
C SER A 34 3.25 -2.43 12.75
N HIS A 35 2.58 -3.22 11.93
CA HIS A 35 3.07 -3.69 10.63
C HIS A 35 2.86 -2.68 9.49
N VAL A 36 2.06 -1.63 9.70
CA VAL A 36 1.69 -0.68 8.65
C VAL A 36 2.81 0.36 8.50
N PRO A 37 3.38 0.55 7.29
CA PRO A 37 4.47 1.50 7.09
C PRO A 37 3.98 2.94 7.19
N SER A 38 4.81 3.83 7.76
CA SER A 38 4.63 5.29 7.71
C SER A 38 5.02 5.87 6.35
N ARG A 39 4.39 5.39 5.27
CA ARG A 39 4.73 5.75 3.88
C ARG A 39 3.47 5.94 3.05
N SER A 40 3.63 6.49 1.85
CA SER A 40 2.51 6.68 0.94
C SER A 40 1.96 5.33 0.45
N GLY A 41 0.66 5.30 0.20
CA GLY A 41 -0.01 4.10 -0.27
C GLY A 41 -1.46 4.32 -0.63
N ILE A 42 -2.05 3.25 -1.16
CA ILE A 42 -3.50 3.12 -1.36
C ILE A 42 -3.98 2.05 -0.40
N TYR A 43 -5.08 2.32 0.29
CA TYR A 43 -5.68 1.42 1.27
C TYR A 43 -7.13 1.15 0.92
N ARG A 44 -7.63 0.01 1.37
CA ARG A 44 -9.04 -0.38 1.29
C ARG A 44 -9.55 -0.70 2.69
N LEU A 45 -10.76 -0.27 2.98
CA LEU A 45 -11.49 -0.63 4.20
C LEU A 45 -12.61 -1.59 3.86
N TYR A 46 -12.87 -2.51 4.77
CA TYR A 46 -13.79 -3.62 4.58
C TYR A 46 -14.76 -3.75 5.74
N HIS A 47 -16.03 -3.98 5.39
CA HIS A 47 -17.04 -4.49 6.30
C HIS A 47 -17.43 -5.91 5.84
N GLY A 48 -16.99 -6.93 6.58
CA GLY A 48 -17.05 -8.31 6.12
C GLY A 48 -16.23 -8.53 4.84
N SER A 49 -16.85 -9.08 3.79
CA SER A 49 -16.23 -9.29 2.48
C SER A 49 -16.21 -8.02 1.60
N THR A 50 -17.09 -7.04 1.88
CA THR A 50 -17.35 -5.86 1.06
C THR A 50 -16.33 -4.76 1.29
N VAL A 51 -15.79 -4.20 0.20
CA VAL A 51 -14.99 -2.96 0.27
C VAL A 51 -15.93 -1.79 0.48
N VAL A 52 -15.79 -1.08 1.59
CA VAL A 52 -16.63 0.09 1.90
C VAL A 52 -15.95 1.40 1.54
N TYR A 53 -14.62 1.42 1.50
CA TYR A 53 -13.86 2.63 1.19
C TYR A 53 -12.52 2.29 0.55
N VAL A 54 -12.07 3.18 -0.34
CA VAL A 54 -10.73 3.14 -0.95
C VAL A 54 -10.17 4.55 -0.92
N GLY A 55 -8.92 4.71 -0.51
CA GLY A 55 -8.28 6.02 -0.55
C GLY A 55 -6.77 5.96 -0.72
N GLN A 56 -6.18 7.08 -1.15
CA GLN A 56 -4.74 7.30 -1.09
C GLN A 56 -4.33 8.12 0.14
N THR A 57 -3.07 7.96 0.55
CA THR A 57 -2.48 8.75 1.63
C THR A 57 -0.98 8.88 1.44
N LYS A 58 -0.39 9.94 2.01
CA LYS A 58 1.06 10.09 2.15
C LYS A 58 1.61 9.28 3.33
N ASN A 59 0.75 8.88 4.26
CA ASN A 59 1.09 8.11 5.46
C ASN A 59 -0.01 7.08 5.76
N LEU A 60 0.26 5.81 5.44
CA LEU A 60 -0.66 4.69 5.66
C LEU A 60 -0.97 4.49 7.14
N ARG A 61 0.08 4.41 7.99
CA ARG A 61 -0.09 4.17 9.43
C ARG A 61 -0.97 5.22 10.09
N GLN A 62 -0.71 6.50 9.82
CA GLN A 62 -1.51 7.59 10.38
C GLN A 62 -2.96 7.56 9.88
N ARG A 63 -3.17 7.31 8.58
CA ARG A 63 -4.52 7.31 8.00
C ARG A 63 -5.36 6.14 8.51
N LEU A 64 -4.79 4.94 8.56
CA LEU A 64 -5.47 3.76 9.08
C LEU A 64 -5.73 3.88 10.59
N SER A 65 -4.81 4.50 11.35
CA SER A 65 -5.06 4.81 12.77
C SER A 65 -6.24 5.74 12.99
N ARG A 66 -6.43 6.74 12.12
CA ARG A 66 -7.61 7.63 12.21
C ARG A 66 -8.91 6.87 11.94
N HIS A 67 -8.91 5.98 10.94
CA HIS A 67 -10.09 5.18 10.60
C HIS A 67 -10.44 4.14 11.67
N ASP A 68 -9.44 3.53 12.31
CA ASP A 68 -9.66 2.57 13.40
C ASP A 68 -10.36 3.22 14.61
N ARG A 69 -10.15 4.53 14.82
CA ARG A 69 -10.84 5.33 15.86
C ARG A 69 -12.22 5.83 15.43
N ASP A 70 -12.54 5.83 14.15
CA ASP A 70 -13.79 6.36 13.62
C ASP A 70 -14.85 5.24 13.47
N LYS A 71 -15.92 5.33 14.27
CA LYS A 71 -17.05 4.39 14.23
C LYS A 71 -17.74 4.33 12.86
N LYS A 72 -17.55 5.30 11.97
CA LYS A 72 -18.09 5.28 10.59
C LYS A 72 -17.24 4.43 9.64
N TYR A 73 -15.96 4.23 9.92
CA TYR A 73 -15.00 3.55 9.04
C TYR A 73 -14.36 2.30 9.68
N TRP A 74 -14.96 1.80 10.75
CA TRP A 74 -14.58 0.55 11.40
C TRP A 74 -14.61 -0.64 10.44
N GLY A 75 -13.66 -1.58 10.64
CA GLY A 75 -13.58 -2.78 9.82
C GLY A 75 -12.18 -3.36 9.71
N SER A 76 -12.01 -4.28 8.77
CA SER A 76 -10.67 -4.76 8.38
C SER A 76 -10.11 -3.90 7.24
N TYR A 77 -8.80 -3.92 7.04
CA TYR A 77 -8.13 -3.12 6.02
C TYR A 77 -7.05 -3.92 5.30
N ASP A 78 -6.72 -3.49 4.08
CA ASP A 78 -5.47 -3.83 3.42
C ASP A 78 -4.88 -2.60 2.72
N TYR A 79 -3.62 -2.71 2.30
CA TYR A 79 -2.93 -1.59 1.66
C TYR A 79 -1.86 -2.05 0.68
N LYS A 80 -1.55 -1.20 -0.29
CA LYS A 80 -0.34 -1.31 -1.12
C LYS A 80 0.48 -0.04 -0.99
N SER A 81 1.80 -0.19 -0.91
CA SER A 81 2.70 0.97 -0.88
C SER A 81 2.78 1.63 -2.25
N THR A 82 2.90 2.96 -2.24
CA THR A 82 3.18 3.77 -3.44
C THR A 82 4.47 4.56 -3.27
N ARG A 83 5.38 4.13 -2.37
CA ARG A 83 6.61 4.85 -2.01
C ARG A 83 7.41 5.28 -3.25
N TYR A 84 7.59 4.34 -4.19
CA TYR A 84 8.37 4.52 -5.41
C TYR A 84 7.53 4.92 -6.63
N VAL A 85 6.23 5.20 -6.43
CA VAL A 85 5.34 5.61 -7.51
C VAL A 85 5.32 7.14 -7.57
N PRO A 86 5.50 7.76 -8.75
CA PRO A 86 5.33 9.21 -8.93
C PRO A 86 3.93 9.70 -8.54
N THR A 87 3.84 10.87 -7.90
CA THR A 87 2.58 11.42 -7.34
C THR A 87 1.43 11.48 -8.37
N GLN A 88 1.72 11.86 -9.61
CA GLN A 88 0.76 11.95 -10.71
C GLN A 88 0.10 10.59 -10.99
N LYS A 89 0.87 9.49 -10.89
CA LYS A 89 0.37 8.13 -11.10
C LYS A 89 -0.45 7.61 -9.90
N ARG A 90 -0.19 8.11 -8.68
CA ARG A 90 -0.90 7.65 -7.47
C ARG A 90 -2.41 7.94 -7.53
N LYS A 91 -2.79 9.14 -8.01
CA LYS A 91 -4.20 9.53 -8.19
C LYS A 91 -4.91 8.63 -9.19
N LYS A 92 -4.23 8.25 -10.29
CA LYS A 92 -4.76 7.28 -11.26
C LYS A 92 -4.97 5.90 -10.60
N MET A 93 -3.98 5.42 -9.85
CA MET A 93 -4.06 4.13 -9.16
C MET A 93 -5.20 4.08 -8.12
N GLU A 94 -5.48 5.19 -7.43
CA GLU A 94 -6.65 5.32 -6.55
C GLU A 94 -7.95 5.21 -7.36
N LYS A 95 -8.10 6.01 -8.43
CA LYS A 95 -9.27 5.93 -9.32
C LYS A 95 -9.50 4.52 -9.87
N ASP A 96 -8.44 3.85 -10.31
CA ASP A 96 -8.50 2.47 -10.80
C ASP A 96 -8.95 1.50 -9.69
N ALA A 97 -8.46 1.70 -8.46
CA ALA A 97 -8.88 0.91 -7.31
C ALA A 97 -10.34 1.18 -6.93
N VAL A 98 -10.81 2.43 -6.98
CA VAL A 98 -12.22 2.78 -6.77
C VAL A 98 -13.11 2.11 -7.82
N LYS A 99 -12.76 2.24 -9.11
CA LYS A 99 -13.50 1.63 -10.22
C LYS A 99 -13.59 0.11 -10.08
N ARG A 100 -12.50 -0.55 -9.72
CA ARG A 100 -12.45 -2.01 -9.56
C ARG A 100 -13.23 -2.51 -8.34
N ASN A 101 -13.18 -1.81 -7.21
CA ASN A 101 -13.75 -2.31 -5.95
C ASN A 101 -15.18 -1.80 -5.69
N ARG A 102 -15.64 -0.75 -6.39
CA ARG A 102 -16.99 -0.17 -6.28
C ARG A 102 -17.42 0.06 -4.81
N PRO A 103 -16.63 0.81 -4.02
CA PRO A 103 -16.87 1.00 -2.59
C PRO A 103 -18.19 1.73 -2.30
N THR A 104 -18.82 1.40 -1.18
CA THR A 104 -20.15 1.91 -0.80
C THR A 104 -20.16 3.24 -0.05
N ARG A 105 -19.01 3.74 0.43
CA ARG A 105 -18.90 4.97 1.25
C ARG A 105 -17.94 6.01 0.67
N GLN A 106 -17.77 6.04 -0.66
CA GLN A 106 -16.99 7.10 -1.32
C GLN A 106 -17.63 8.47 -1.05
N THR A 107 -16.83 9.40 -0.54
CA THR A 107 -17.19 10.80 -0.33
C THR A 107 -16.60 11.65 -1.43
#